data_AF-A0A328AR50-F1
#
_entry.id   AF-A0A328AR50-F1
#
_cell.length_a   1.000
_cell.length_b   1.000
_cell.length_c   1.000
_cell.angle_alpha   90.00
_cell.angle_beta   90.00
_cell.angle_gamma   90.00
#
_symmetry.space_group_name_H-M   'P 1'
#
loop_
_entity.id
_entity.type
_entity.pdbx_description
1 polymer ?
#
loop_
_entity_poly.entity_id
_entity_poly.type
_entity_poly.pdbx_seq_one_letter_code
_entity_poly.pdbx_strand_id
1 'polypeptide(L)'
;MRATPLILTCIALAACDRAPKPAGPSQGVAAVTPAAEAVNPDPHVVTYRCADGRKVEAGYPDTQTAVVTLGGHAYTLKVARSGSGARYVGMGWQWWTKGMTDAQLAPLKAGEDYASTPSVACTARDAEPPAPGTPGGLPDDRTPVSEARFSATSAQGAANVVQTYFALLEGGKAAEAAKLTTHGRSEDLSAHATYHAQVGAPGRIEGAAGSLYVEVPVVIYGRLKDGGEAHRSGKAILRRVNDVPGSTAEQRRWRIERLELTP
;
A
#
# COMPACT_ATOMS: atom_id res chain seq x y z
N MET A 1 -27.72 -53.82 -75.54
CA MET A 1 -27.19 -52.56 -76.14
C MET A 1 -28.05 -51.40 -75.66
N ARG A 2 -27.48 -50.18 -75.47
CA ARG A 2 -28.09 -48.81 -75.44
C ARG A 2 -29.50 -48.60 -74.82
N ALA A 3 -29.81 -47.54 -74.07
CA ALA A 3 -29.03 -46.49 -73.40
C ALA A 3 -29.99 -45.69 -72.45
N THR A 4 -29.45 -44.99 -71.45
CA THR A 4 -30.07 -43.82 -70.77
C THR A 4 -30.09 -42.59 -71.72
N PRO A 5 -30.79 -41.45 -71.47
CA PRO A 5 -31.29 -40.88 -70.19
C PRO A 5 -32.78 -40.39 -70.27
N LEU A 6 -33.38 -39.42 -69.53
CA LEU A 6 -32.96 -38.45 -68.50
C LEU A 6 -34.13 -38.02 -67.55
N ILE A 7 -33.76 -37.23 -66.53
CA ILE A 7 -34.50 -36.42 -65.52
C ILE A 7 -35.72 -35.60 -66.00
N LEU A 8 -36.77 -35.50 -65.17
CA LEU A 8 -37.29 -34.20 -64.65
C LEU A 8 -38.00 -34.33 -63.28
N THR A 9 -37.94 -33.27 -62.48
CA THR A 9 -38.32 -33.22 -61.04
C THR A 9 -39.46 -32.22 -60.80
N CYS A 10 -40.41 -32.51 -59.89
CA CYS A 10 -41.08 -31.47 -59.09
C CYS A 10 -41.76 -31.98 -57.81
N ILE A 11 -41.13 -31.65 -56.67
CA ILE A 11 -41.68 -31.18 -55.39
C ILE A 11 -43.18 -31.41 -55.09
N ALA A 12 -43.45 -32.01 -53.93
CA ALA A 12 -44.63 -31.74 -53.12
C ALA A 12 -44.20 -31.56 -51.64
N LEU A 13 -44.63 -30.48 -50.98
CA LEU A 13 -44.47 -30.34 -49.52
C LEU A 13 -45.65 -31.01 -48.81
N ALA A 14 -45.36 -31.92 -47.89
CA ALA A 14 -46.33 -32.42 -46.93
C ALA A 14 -45.96 -31.90 -45.53
N ALA A 15 -46.81 -31.05 -44.96
CA ALA A 15 -46.70 -30.66 -43.56
C ALA A 15 -47.31 -31.75 -42.67
N CYS A 16 -46.58 -32.18 -41.65
CA CYS A 16 -47.06 -33.12 -40.64
C CYS A 16 -46.77 -32.55 -39.25
N ASP A 17 -47.82 -32.13 -38.54
CA ASP A 17 -47.73 -31.71 -37.15
C ASP A 17 -47.14 -32.82 -36.27
N ARG A 18 -46.27 -32.41 -35.33
CA ARG A 18 -45.80 -33.25 -34.23
C ARG A 18 -45.88 -32.45 -32.94
N ALA A 19 -46.83 -32.82 -32.08
CA ALA A 19 -46.94 -32.26 -30.75
C ALA A 19 -45.64 -32.46 -29.95
N PRO A 20 -45.21 -31.49 -29.12
CA PRO A 20 -44.01 -31.65 -28.30
C PRO A 20 -44.15 -32.82 -27.32
N LYS A 21 -43.17 -33.72 -27.33
CA LYS A 21 -43.03 -34.78 -26.31
C LYS A 21 -42.74 -34.11 -24.96
N PRO A 22 -43.40 -34.50 -23.85
CA PRO A 22 -43.04 -34.02 -22.52
C PRO A 22 -41.56 -34.33 -22.24
N ALA A 23 -40.83 -33.32 -21.77
CA ALA A 23 -39.46 -33.51 -21.33
C ALA A 23 -39.47 -34.41 -20.08
N GLY A 24 -38.63 -35.45 -20.06
CA GLY A 24 -38.26 -36.11 -18.81
C GLY A 24 -37.55 -35.13 -17.88
N PRO A 25 -37.44 -35.42 -16.57
CA PRO A 25 -36.77 -34.54 -15.64
C PRO A 25 -35.35 -34.26 -16.13
N SER A 26 -35.02 -32.97 -16.33
CA SER A 26 -33.67 -32.56 -16.67
C SER A 26 -32.74 -33.03 -15.56
N GLN A 27 -31.81 -33.93 -15.87
CA GLN A 27 -30.71 -34.23 -14.98
C GLN A 27 -30.03 -32.90 -14.67
N GLY A 28 -30.03 -32.53 -13.38
CA GLY A 28 -29.51 -31.23 -12.96
C GLY A 28 -28.07 -31.10 -13.44
N VAL A 29 -27.77 -30.05 -14.20
CA VAL A 29 -26.40 -29.58 -14.35
C VAL A 29 -25.92 -29.28 -12.94
N ALA A 30 -25.12 -30.19 -12.39
CA ALA A 30 -24.46 -29.99 -11.12
C ALA A 30 -23.70 -28.66 -11.24
N ALA A 31 -24.02 -27.70 -10.37
CA ALA A 31 -23.34 -26.43 -10.37
C ALA A 31 -21.85 -26.72 -10.23
N VAL A 32 -21.07 -26.39 -11.26
CA VAL A 32 -19.61 -26.40 -11.15
C VAL A 32 -19.28 -25.21 -10.26
N THR A 33 -19.28 -25.45 -8.95
CA THR A 33 -18.72 -24.54 -7.97
C THR A 33 -17.34 -24.17 -8.49
N PRO A 34 -17.05 -22.88 -8.73
CA PRO A 34 -15.68 -22.47 -9.05
C PRO A 34 -14.78 -23.07 -7.97
N ALA A 35 -13.74 -23.79 -8.38
CA ALA A 35 -12.69 -24.18 -7.44
C ALA A 35 -12.22 -22.87 -6.81
N ALA A 36 -12.45 -22.71 -5.50
CA ALA A 36 -12.19 -21.43 -4.85
C ALA A 36 -10.74 -21.04 -5.16
N GLU A 37 -10.54 -19.84 -5.72
CA GLU A 37 -9.20 -19.30 -5.85
C GLU A 37 -8.54 -19.39 -4.47
N ALA A 38 -7.25 -19.71 -4.45
CA ALA A 38 -6.51 -19.90 -3.21
C ALA A 38 -6.23 -18.53 -2.58
N VAL A 39 -7.30 -17.90 -2.07
CA VAL A 39 -7.31 -16.58 -1.43
C VAL A 39 -6.40 -16.64 -0.22
N ASN A 40 -5.49 -15.68 -0.14
CA ASN A 40 -4.67 -15.47 1.04
C ASN A 40 -5.57 -14.97 2.19
N PRO A 41 -5.69 -15.69 3.32
CA PRO A 41 -6.60 -15.33 4.40
C PRO A 41 -6.02 -14.26 5.35
N ASP A 42 -4.79 -13.80 5.11
CA ASP A 42 -4.19 -12.67 5.82
C ASP A 42 -4.79 -11.33 5.33
N PRO A 43 -5.33 -10.46 6.22
CA PRO A 43 -5.76 -9.11 5.85
C PRO A 43 -4.62 -8.15 5.46
N HIS A 44 -3.34 -8.54 5.61
CA HIS A 44 -2.16 -7.68 5.44
C HIS A 44 -1.21 -8.18 4.33
N VAL A 45 -1.78 -8.65 3.21
CA VAL A 45 -1.02 -9.12 2.03
C VAL A 45 -0.12 -8.02 1.47
N VAL A 46 1.20 -8.21 1.57
CA VAL A 46 2.21 -7.28 1.04
C VAL A 46 2.54 -7.62 -0.42
N THR A 47 2.52 -6.61 -1.29
CA THR A 47 2.94 -6.74 -2.70
C THR A 47 4.44 -6.43 -2.85
N TYR A 48 5.20 -7.40 -3.36
CA TYR A 48 6.62 -7.29 -3.69
C TYR A 48 6.83 -7.22 -5.21
N ARG A 49 7.87 -6.49 -5.63
CA ARG A 49 8.42 -6.50 -6.98
C ARG A 49 9.83 -7.12 -6.95
N CYS A 50 10.03 -8.17 -7.73
CA CYS A 50 11.30 -8.88 -7.86
C CYS A 50 12.20 -8.25 -8.92
N ALA A 51 13.52 -8.46 -8.78
CA ALA A 51 14.54 -7.91 -9.68
C ALA A 51 14.45 -8.45 -11.12
N ASP A 52 13.78 -9.60 -11.33
CA ASP A 52 13.44 -10.16 -12.64
C ASP A 52 12.09 -9.65 -13.20
N GLY A 53 11.48 -8.66 -12.55
CA GLY A 53 10.21 -8.06 -12.93
C GLY A 53 8.96 -8.77 -12.40
N ARG A 54 9.06 -9.95 -11.77
CA ARG A 54 7.90 -10.67 -11.24
C ARG A 54 7.22 -9.88 -10.11
N LYS A 55 5.88 -9.93 -10.06
CA LYS A 55 5.08 -9.56 -8.87
C LYS A 55 4.94 -10.80 -7.99
N VAL A 56 5.13 -10.62 -6.69
CA VAL A 56 4.81 -11.61 -5.65
C VAL A 56 3.91 -10.93 -4.64
N GLU A 57 2.81 -11.57 -4.27
CA GLU A 57 1.99 -11.14 -3.13
C GLU A 57 2.19 -12.14 -2.00
N ALA A 58 2.50 -11.69 -0.79
CA ALA A 58 2.74 -12.58 0.34
C ALA A 58 2.06 -12.08 1.61
N GLY A 59 1.39 -13.00 2.30
CA GLY A 59 0.75 -12.76 3.60
C GLY A 59 1.01 -13.93 4.55
N TYR A 60 0.83 -13.66 5.84
CA TYR A 60 1.34 -14.48 6.94
C TYR A 60 0.22 -14.70 7.97
N PRO A 61 -0.75 -15.59 7.69
CA PRO A 61 -1.92 -15.80 8.54
C PRO A 61 -1.58 -16.27 9.97
N ASP A 62 -0.39 -16.84 10.14
CA ASP A 62 0.23 -17.19 11.41
C ASP A 62 1.77 -17.14 11.26
N THR A 63 2.51 -17.18 12.37
CA THR A 63 3.99 -17.08 12.38
C THR A 63 4.72 -18.30 11.78
N GLN A 64 3.99 -19.34 11.37
CA GLN A 64 4.50 -20.57 10.77
C GLN A 64 4.10 -20.76 9.31
N THR A 65 3.26 -19.87 8.75
CA THR A 65 2.68 -20.00 7.41
C THR A 65 2.90 -18.73 6.60
N ALA A 66 3.42 -18.88 5.38
CA ALA A 66 3.35 -17.82 4.37
C ALA A 66 2.51 -18.33 3.19
N VAL A 67 1.48 -17.57 2.81
CA VAL A 67 0.74 -17.80 1.56
C VAL A 67 1.32 -16.82 0.54
N VAL A 68 1.97 -17.37 -0.48
CA VAL A 68 2.73 -16.62 -1.48
C VAL A 68 2.08 -16.80 -2.85
N THR A 69 1.46 -15.75 -3.39
CA THR A 69 0.85 -15.74 -4.72
C THR A 69 1.86 -15.27 -5.77
N LEU A 70 2.10 -16.13 -6.74
CA LEU A 70 3.01 -15.91 -7.86
C LEU A 70 2.34 -16.37 -9.17
N GLY A 71 2.25 -15.48 -10.15
CA GLY A 71 1.69 -15.82 -11.47
C GLY A 71 0.20 -16.23 -11.44
N GLY A 72 -0.55 -15.81 -10.42
CA GLY A 72 -1.95 -16.20 -10.20
C GLY A 72 -2.12 -17.48 -9.36
N HIS A 73 -1.04 -18.19 -9.02
CA HIS A 73 -1.09 -19.37 -8.17
C HIS A 73 -0.61 -19.03 -6.75
N ALA A 74 -1.39 -19.35 -5.73
CA ALA A 74 -0.96 -19.25 -4.34
C ALA A 74 -0.30 -20.54 -3.85
N TYR A 75 0.85 -20.38 -3.21
CA TYR A 75 1.65 -21.46 -2.64
C TYR A 75 1.65 -21.30 -1.11
N THR A 76 1.15 -22.32 -0.40
CA THR A 76 1.18 -22.34 1.07
C THR A 76 2.51 -22.94 1.53
N LEU A 77 3.37 -22.08 2.07
CA LEU A 77 4.71 -22.40 2.53
C LEU A 77 4.73 -22.47 4.06
N LYS A 78 5.57 -23.32 4.63
CA LYS A 78 5.76 -23.45 6.08
C LYS A 78 7.13 -22.95 6.53
N VAL A 79 7.17 -22.36 7.72
CA VAL A 79 8.40 -21.76 8.27
C VAL A 79 9.49 -22.83 8.43
N ALA A 80 10.70 -22.46 8.05
CA ALA A 80 11.90 -23.28 8.14
C ALA A 80 13.02 -22.50 8.84
N ARG A 81 13.99 -23.23 9.39
CA ARG A 81 15.08 -22.65 10.16
C ARG A 81 15.89 -21.66 9.31
N SER A 82 16.21 -20.50 9.88
CA SER A 82 17.00 -19.42 9.29
C SER A 82 18.03 -18.90 10.31
N GLY A 83 19.04 -18.15 9.84
CA GLY A 83 19.97 -17.41 10.70
C GLY A 83 19.58 -15.94 10.93
N SER A 84 18.74 -15.38 10.06
CA SER A 84 18.18 -14.02 10.14
C SER A 84 16.95 -13.94 9.24
N GLY A 85 15.93 -13.17 9.62
CA GLY A 85 14.68 -13.09 8.87
C GLY A 85 13.84 -14.37 8.90
N ALA A 86 12.63 -14.33 8.34
CA ALA A 86 11.71 -15.47 8.32
C ALA A 86 11.84 -16.21 6.98
N ARG A 87 12.17 -17.50 7.02
CA ARG A 87 12.30 -18.37 5.85
C ARG A 87 11.12 -19.35 5.81
N TYR A 88 10.52 -19.51 4.65
CA TYR A 88 9.39 -20.41 4.41
C TYR A 88 9.69 -21.28 3.18
N VAL A 89 9.27 -22.53 3.23
CA VAL A 89 9.51 -23.54 2.18
C VAL A 89 8.26 -24.37 1.92
N GLY A 90 8.14 -24.89 0.70
CA GLY A 90 7.04 -25.77 0.30
C GLY A 90 6.75 -25.68 -1.19
N MET A 91 6.03 -26.66 -1.74
CA MET A 91 5.45 -26.61 -3.10
C MET A 91 6.44 -26.22 -4.23
N GLY A 92 7.73 -26.54 -4.09
CA GLY A 92 8.78 -26.19 -5.06
C GLY A 92 9.42 -24.81 -4.91
N TRP A 93 9.13 -24.08 -3.83
CA TRP A 93 9.62 -22.73 -3.57
C TRP A 93 10.26 -22.57 -2.18
N GLN A 94 11.21 -21.64 -2.11
CA GLN A 94 11.70 -20.99 -0.90
C GLN A 94 11.40 -19.49 -0.99
N TRP A 95 10.77 -18.96 0.05
CA TRP A 95 10.49 -17.53 0.25
C TRP A 95 11.15 -17.09 1.56
N TRP A 96 11.98 -16.05 1.54
CA TRP A 96 12.74 -15.63 2.72
C TRP A 96 12.69 -14.11 2.87
N THR A 97 12.02 -13.62 3.92
CA THR A 97 11.87 -12.19 4.21
C THR A 97 12.84 -11.69 5.27
N LYS A 98 13.14 -10.39 5.22
CA LYS A 98 13.92 -9.65 6.22
C LYS A 98 13.11 -8.42 6.64
N GLY A 99 12.19 -8.63 7.59
CA GLY A 99 11.13 -7.66 7.86
C GLY A 99 10.10 -7.63 6.72
N MET A 100 9.33 -6.54 6.63
CA MET A 100 8.25 -6.38 5.64
C MET A 100 8.64 -5.51 4.44
N THR A 101 9.94 -5.25 4.26
CA THR A 101 10.54 -4.47 3.16
C THR A 101 11.23 -5.35 2.14
N ASP A 102 12.01 -6.34 2.58
CA ASP A 102 12.92 -7.10 1.73
C ASP A 102 12.62 -8.60 1.77
N ALA A 103 12.73 -9.24 0.62
CA ALA A 103 12.51 -10.66 0.45
C ALA A 103 13.39 -11.29 -0.64
N GLN A 104 13.44 -12.62 -0.63
CA GLN A 104 14.12 -13.42 -1.63
C GLN A 104 13.23 -14.60 -2.05
N LEU A 105 13.09 -14.80 -3.36
CA LEU A 105 12.36 -15.93 -3.94
C LEU A 105 13.33 -16.84 -4.70
N ALA A 106 13.32 -18.13 -4.39
CA ALA A 106 14.14 -19.14 -5.07
C ALA A 106 13.33 -20.43 -5.33
N PRO A 107 13.52 -21.11 -6.48
CA PRO A 107 13.04 -22.48 -6.66
C PRO A 107 13.75 -23.43 -5.69
N LEU A 108 12.99 -24.33 -5.05
CA LEU A 108 13.49 -25.34 -4.12
C LEU A 108 13.29 -26.73 -4.74
N LYS A 109 14.36 -27.50 -4.93
CA LYS A 109 14.28 -28.83 -5.56
C LYS A 109 13.79 -29.88 -4.57
N ALA A 110 13.24 -30.98 -5.08
CA ALA A 110 12.79 -32.08 -4.23
C ALA A 110 13.96 -32.64 -3.38
N GLY A 111 13.81 -32.63 -2.06
CA GLY A 111 14.83 -33.06 -1.10
C GLY A 111 15.81 -31.97 -0.63
N GLU A 112 15.73 -30.73 -1.15
CA GLU A 112 16.51 -29.60 -0.62
C GLU A 112 15.83 -29.01 0.64
N ASP A 113 16.60 -28.76 1.71
CA ASP A 113 16.18 -27.88 2.83
C ASP A 113 16.36 -26.41 2.40
N TYR A 114 17.51 -26.06 1.83
CA TYR A 114 17.81 -24.73 1.28
C TYR A 114 17.90 -24.78 -0.23
N ALA A 115 17.29 -23.79 -0.91
CA ALA A 115 17.38 -23.65 -2.35
C ALA A 115 18.85 -23.47 -2.78
N SER A 116 19.38 -24.41 -3.58
CA SER A 116 20.73 -24.29 -4.14
C SER A 116 20.78 -23.48 -5.45
N THR A 117 19.62 -23.18 -6.03
CA THR A 117 19.45 -22.23 -7.14
C THR A 117 19.54 -20.80 -6.60
N PRO A 118 20.26 -19.86 -7.27
CA PRO A 118 20.32 -18.47 -6.86
C PRO A 118 18.94 -17.85 -6.64
N SER A 119 18.80 -17.09 -5.55
CA SER A 119 17.58 -16.37 -5.24
C SER A 119 17.46 -15.07 -6.05
N VAL A 120 16.22 -14.68 -6.32
CA VAL A 120 15.89 -13.36 -6.86
C VAL A 120 15.48 -12.46 -5.70
N ALA A 121 16.14 -11.32 -5.55
CA ALA A 121 15.76 -10.30 -4.57
C ALA A 121 14.42 -9.65 -4.97
N CYS A 122 13.56 -9.43 -3.99
CA CYS A 122 12.27 -8.77 -4.16
C CYS A 122 12.06 -7.76 -3.04
N THR A 123 11.62 -6.55 -3.40
CA THR A 123 11.35 -5.47 -2.44
C THR A 123 9.85 -5.20 -2.40
N ALA A 124 9.30 -4.99 -1.21
CA ALA A 124 7.92 -4.57 -1.05
C ALA A 124 7.72 -3.21 -1.76
N ARG A 125 6.57 -3.02 -2.39
CA ARG A 125 6.13 -1.68 -2.78
C ARG A 125 5.72 -0.95 -1.50
N ASP A 126 6.17 0.27 -1.27
CA ASP A 126 5.57 1.10 -0.22
C ASP A 126 4.08 1.35 -0.50
N ALA A 127 3.34 1.66 0.57
CA ALA A 127 1.95 2.07 0.45
C ALA A 127 1.87 3.35 -0.39
N GLU A 128 1.01 3.40 -1.41
CA GLU A 128 0.81 4.62 -2.19
C GLU A 128 -0.21 5.52 -1.45
N PRO A 129 0.15 6.76 -1.08
CA PRO A 129 -0.79 7.66 -0.41
C PRO A 129 -1.96 8.03 -1.34
N PRO A 130 -3.18 8.25 -0.83
CA PRO A 130 -4.32 8.62 -1.66
C PRO A 130 -4.06 9.93 -2.42
N ALA A 131 -4.47 9.94 -3.70
CA ALA A 131 -4.23 11.08 -4.58
C ALA A 131 -4.91 12.37 -4.04
N PRO A 132 -4.35 13.57 -4.29
CA PRO A 132 -4.94 14.81 -3.84
C PRO A 132 -6.42 14.96 -4.23
N GLY A 133 -7.25 15.41 -3.29
CA GLY A 133 -8.70 15.54 -3.45
C GLY A 133 -9.49 14.24 -3.26
N THR A 134 -8.84 13.09 -3.07
CA THR A 134 -9.52 11.84 -2.68
C THR A 134 -9.59 11.70 -1.15
N PRO A 135 -10.51 10.88 -0.60
CA PRO A 135 -10.58 10.66 0.85
C PRO A 135 -9.24 10.13 1.41
N GLY A 136 -8.73 10.78 2.45
CA GLY A 136 -7.43 10.51 3.04
C GLY A 136 -6.25 11.21 2.35
N GLY A 137 -6.42 11.73 1.14
CA GLY A 137 -5.37 12.47 0.42
C GLY A 137 -5.16 13.89 0.94
N LEU A 138 -4.10 14.55 0.45
CA LEU A 138 -3.95 16.00 0.60
C LEU A 138 -5.11 16.73 -0.12
N PRO A 139 -5.42 17.99 0.22
CA PRO A 139 -6.32 18.81 -0.59
C PRO A 139 -5.82 18.91 -2.04
N ASP A 140 -6.73 18.85 -3.01
CA ASP A 140 -6.47 19.19 -4.43
C ASP A 140 -6.40 20.72 -4.59
N ASP A 141 -5.51 21.35 -3.83
CA ASP A 141 -5.25 22.78 -3.90
C ASP A 141 -4.33 23.06 -5.09
N ARG A 142 -4.92 23.58 -6.16
CA ARG A 142 -4.23 23.98 -7.40
C ARG A 142 -3.83 25.45 -7.39
N THR A 143 -3.85 26.11 -6.22
CA THR A 143 -3.31 27.46 -6.05
C THR A 143 -1.83 27.49 -6.45
N PRO A 144 -1.40 28.41 -7.34
CA PRO A 144 0.01 28.54 -7.71
C PRO A 144 0.92 28.76 -6.49
N VAL A 145 2.11 28.16 -6.52
CA VAL A 145 3.11 28.33 -5.46
C VAL A 145 3.45 29.83 -5.32
N SER A 146 3.39 30.33 -4.08
CA SER A 146 3.69 31.72 -3.77
C SER A 146 5.11 32.12 -4.17
N GLU A 147 5.25 33.05 -5.11
CA GLU A 147 6.54 33.66 -5.52
C GLU A 147 7.16 34.55 -4.43
N ALA A 148 6.44 34.85 -3.34
CA ALA A 148 6.98 35.61 -2.22
C ALA A 148 8.20 34.89 -1.59
N ARG A 149 9.27 35.64 -1.35
CA ARG A 149 10.54 35.10 -0.83
C ARG A 149 10.33 34.30 0.45
N PHE A 150 10.89 33.09 0.48
CA PHE A 150 10.94 32.27 1.69
C PHE A 150 11.58 33.03 2.87
N SER A 151 10.97 32.92 4.04
CA SER A 151 11.59 33.29 5.31
C SER A 151 11.21 32.28 6.38
N ALA A 152 12.07 32.11 7.39
CA ALA A 152 11.77 31.27 8.55
C ALA A 152 10.59 31.80 9.41
N THR A 153 10.05 32.98 9.09
CA THR A 153 8.90 33.60 9.77
C THR A 153 7.60 33.48 8.98
N SER A 154 7.65 33.15 7.69
CA SER A 154 6.47 33.04 6.81
C SER A 154 5.69 31.75 7.03
N ALA A 155 4.54 31.62 6.34
CA ALA A 155 3.78 30.37 6.28
C ALA A 155 4.60 29.23 5.65
N GLN A 156 5.41 29.51 4.62
CA GLN A 156 6.34 28.54 4.05
C GLN A 156 7.45 28.15 5.04
N GLY A 157 7.87 29.07 5.91
CA GLY A 157 8.73 28.78 7.05
C GLY A 157 8.11 27.77 8.03
N ALA A 158 6.79 27.83 8.25
CA ALA A 158 6.07 26.84 9.04
C ALA A 158 6.00 25.47 8.34
N ALA A 159 5.65 25.43 7.04
CA ALA A 159 5.68 24.18 6.25
C ALA A 159 7.06 23.50 6.24
N ASN A 160 8.15 24.29 6.15
CA ASN A 160 9.52 23.77 6.23
C ASN A 160 9.82 23.10 7.58
N VAL A 161 9.25 23.58 8.70
CA VAL A 161 9.38 22.91 10.01
C VAL A 161 8.67 21.55 10.01
N VAL A 162 7.51 21.44 9.37
CA VAL A 162 6.78 20.16 9.21
C VAL A 162 7.56 19.19 8.34
N GLN A 163 8.07 19.64 7.19
CA GLN A 163 8.93 18.84 6.30
C GLN A 163 10.18 18.36 7.01
N THR A 164 10.84 19.23 7.78
CA THR A 164 12.04 18.86 8.57
C THR A 164 11.69 17.86 9.68
N TYR A 165 10.55 18.02 10.35
CA TYR A 165 10.08 17.10 11.39
C TYR A 165 9.87 15.69 10.84
N PHE A 166 9.14 15.56 9.72
CA PHE A 166 8.93 14.24 9.11
C PHE A 166 10.23 13.66 8.56
N ALA A 167 11.05 14.42 7.81
CA ALA A 167 12.34 13.92 7.32
C ALA A 167 13.29 13.44 8.45
N LEU A 168 13.22 14.05 9.65
CA LEU A 168 13.93 13.57 10.83
C LEU A 168 13.32 12.28 11.40
N LEU A 169 12.00 12.10 11.36
CA LEU A 169 11.33 10.85 11.73
C LEU A 169 11.67 9.70 10.77
N GLU A 170 11.60 9.94 9.45
CA GLU A 170 11.97 8.96 8.41
C GLU A 170 13.45 8.55 8.54
N GLY A 171 14.33 9.51 8.86
CA GLY A 171 15.75 9.26 9.18
C GLY A 171 16.02 8.63 10.56
N GLY A 172 15.00 8.21 11.31
CA GLY A 172 15.13 7.57 12.64
C GLY A 172 15.56 8.52 13.77
N LYS A 173 15.66 9.83 13.51
CA LYS A 173 16.14 10.88 14.43
C LYS A 173 15.02 11.47 15.28
N ALA A 174 14.20 10.63 15.92
CA ALA A 174 13.03 11.06 16.70
C ALA A 174 13.37 12.09 17.79
N ALA A 175 14.55 11.99 18.43
CA ALA A 175 15.02 12.96 19.42
C ALA A 175 15.52 14.29 18.83
N GLU A 176 15.77 14.38 17.52
CA GLU A 176 15.94 15.66 16.81
C GLU A 176 14.59 16.22 16.38
N ALA A 177 13.69 15.38 15.84
CA ALA A 177 12.32 15.77 15.45
C ALA A 177 11.54 16.37 16.63
N ALA A 178 11.66 15.77 17.83
CA ALA A 178 11.07 16.25 19.07
C ALA A 178 11.37 17.74 19.34
N LYS A 179 12.55 18.23 18.97
CA LYS A 179 13.01 19.62 19.19
C LYS A 179 12.27 20.64 18.32
N LEU A 180 11.51 20.20 17.32
CA LEU A 180 10.66 21.05 16.47
C LEU A 180 9.22 21.17 16.98
N THR A 181 8.83 20.38 17.98
CA THR A 181 7.51 20.44 18.62
C THR A 181 7.50 21.45 19.79
N THR A 182 6.32 21.82 20.29
CA THR A 182 6.20 22.54 21.56
C THR A 182 6.35 21.61 22.78
N HIS A 183 5.95 20.34 22.65
CA HIS A 183 5.96 19.39 23.78
C HIS A 183 7.30 18.66 24.02
N GLY A 184 8.26 18.72 23.09
CA GLY A 184 9.60 18.17 23.26
C GLY A 184 9.68 16.65 23.43
N ARG A 185 8.65 15.91 22.98
CA ARG A 185 8.58 14.44 23.10
C ARG A 185 8.96 13.80 21.76
N SER A 186 9.71 12.71 21.81
CA SER A 186 9.94 11.83 20.66
C SER A 186 8.69 11.03 20.34
N GLU A 187 8.39 10.84 19.05
CA GLU A 187 7.40 9.86 18.61
C GLU A 187 7.97 8.44 18.69
N ASP A 188 7.10 7.46 18.98
CA ASP A 188 7.44 6.04 18.88
C ASP A 188 7.00 5.49 17.52
N LEU A 189 7.98 5.19 16.67
CA LEU A 189 7.76 4.55 15.38
C LEU A 189 8.16 3.06 15.38
N SER A 190 8.35 2.44 16.55
CA SER A 190 8.82 1.06 16.69
C SER A 190 7.92 0.01 16.02
N ALA A 191 6.63 0.31 15.80
CA ALA A 191 5.71 -0.54 15.03
C ALA A 191 5.89 -0.48 13.50
N HIS A 192 6.54 0.57 12.97
CA HIS A 192 6.67 0.80 11.52
C HIS A 192 7.89 0.08 10.93
N ALA A 193 7.71 -0.47 9.73
CA ALA A 193 8.76 -0.95 8.84
C ALA A 193 9.19 0.14 7.84
N THR A 194 8.23 0.89 7.28
CA THR A 194 8.47 2.16 6.57
C THR A 194 7.49 3.22 7.04
N TYR A 195 7.89 4.49 6.98
CA TYR A 195 7.13 5.64 7.47
C TYR A 195 7.51 6.84 6.61
N HIS A 196 6.50 7.53 6.06
CA HIS A 196 6.66 8.64 5.14
C HIS A 196 5.58 9.70 5.37
N ALA A 197 5.83 10.95 4.96
CA ALA A 197 4.78 11.97 4.95
C ALA A 197 4.78 12.87 3.72
N GLN A 198 3.61 13.06 3.13
CA GLN A 198 3.34 14.20 2.25
C GLN A 198 2.96 15.42 3.09
N VAL A 199 3.53 16.58 2.75
CA VAL A 199 3.24 17.87 3.41
C VAL A 199 2.71 18.84 2.36
N GLY A 200 1.46 19.28 2.55
CA GLY A 200 0.76 20.18 1.64
C GLY A 200 1.19 21.65 1.74
N ALA A 201 0.57 22.50 0.93
CA ALA A 201 0.76 23.95 1.01
C ALA A 201 0.28 24.48 2.38
N PRO A 202 1.02 25.40 3.02
CA PRO A 202 0.60 25.99 4.29
C PRO A 202 -0.58 26.94 4.10
N GLY A 203 -1.50 26.93 5.06
CA GLY A 203 -2.53 27.94 5.19
C GLY A 203 -1.97 29.35 5.46
N ARG A 204 -2.87 30.33 5.51
CA ARG A 204 -2.50 31.71 5.88
C ARG A 204 -2.00 31.76 7.33
N ILE A 205 -1.19 32.78 7.64
CA ILE A 205 -0.84 33.09 9.03
C ILE A 205 -2.06 33.70 9.71
N GLU A 206 -2.52 33.09 10.80
CA GLU A 206 -3.63 33.58 11.62
C GLU A 206 -3.12 34.15 12.93
N GLY A 207 -3.70 35.28 13.36
CA GLY A 207 -3.25 36.04 14.52
C GLY A 207 -4.12 35.81 15.76
N ALA A 208 -3.47 35.63 16.91
CA ALA A 208 -4.13 35.52 18.22
C ALA A 208 -3.37 36.37 19.26
N ALA A 209 -3.86 36.35 20.52
CA ALA A 209 -3.23 37.07 21.63
C ALA A 209 -1.74 36.69 21.80
N GLY A 210 -0.83 37.59 21.39
CA GLY A 210 0.62 37.40 21.44
C GLY A 210 1.20 36.28 20.57
N SER A 211 0.38 35.53 19.80
CA SER A 211 0.80 34.34 19.05
C SER A 211 0.35 34.41 17.59
N LEU A 212 1.07 33.71 16.72
CA LEU A 212 0.69 33.45 15.33
C LEU A 212 0.55 31.94 15.13
N TYR A 213 -0.37 31.54 14.26
CA TYR A 213 -0.66 30.15 13.90
C TYR A 213 -0.62 29.93 12.39
N VAL A 214 -0.27 28.73 11.96
CA VAL A 214 -0.40 28.24 10.58
C VAL A 214 -0.83 26.78 10.63
N GLU A 215 -1.82 26.41 9.83
CA GLU A 215 -2.17 25.01 9.59
C GLU A 215 -1.48 24.51 8.31
N VAL A 216 -0.96 23.30 8.32
CA VAL A 216 -0.30 22.66 7.17
C VAL A 216 -0.92 21.27 6.97
N PRO A 217 -1.56 20.97 5.83
CA PRO A 217 -2.11 19.65 5.56
C PRO A 217 -1.00 18.58 5.52
N VAL A 218 -1.30 17.39 6.05
CA VAL A 218 -0.35 16.27 6.14
C VAL A 218 -1.06 14.95 5.84
N VAL A 219 -0.42 14.10 5.05
CA VAL A 219 -0.75 12.68 4.91
C VAL A 219 0.47 11.86 5.30
N ILE A 220 0.33 11.01 6.32
CA ILE A 220 1.34 10.03 6.73
C ILE A 220 0.97 8.69 6.11
N TYR A 221 1.94 8.00 5.53
CA TYR A 221 1.75 6.70 4.90
C TYR A 221 2.98 5.80 5.13
N GLY A 222 2.85 4.49 4.91
CA GLY A 222 3.96 3.54 5.04
C GLY A 222 3.50 2.13 5.38
N ARG A 223 4.38 1.35 6.01
CA ARG A 223 4.12 -0.05 6.36
C ARG A 223 4.43 -0.35 7.82
N LEU A 224 3.60 -1.18 8.44
CA LEU A 224 3.79 -1.74 9.77
C LEU A 224 4.61 -3.05 9.71
N LYS A 225 5.16 -3.48 10.85
CA LYS A 225 6.01 -4.68 10.94
C LYS A 225 5.26 -6.01 10.85
N ASP A 226 3.94 -5.99 10.91
CA ASP A 226 3.04 -7.11 10.58
C ASP A 226 2.74 -7.21 9.08
N GLY A 227 3.01 -6.14 8.30
CA GLY A 227 2.72 -6.04 6.86
C GLY A 227 1.62 -5.03 6.54
N GLY A 228 0.79 -4.65 7.52
CA GLY A 228 -0.33 -3.74 7.34
C GLY A 228 0.13 -2.36 6.85
N GLU A 229 -0.69 -1.72 6.03
CA GLU A 229 -0.39 -0.37 5.55
C GLU A 229 -0.78 0.66 6.61
N ALA A 230 0.16 1.52 6.96
CA ALA A 230 -0.11 2.67 7.82
C ALA A 230 -0.62 3.81 6.93
N HIS A 231 -1.78 4.36 7.26
CA HIS A 231 -2.31 5.58 6.66
C HIS A 231 -2.90 6.47 7.75
N ARG A 232 -2.62 7.78 7.69
CA ARG A 232 -3.25 8.81 8.52
C ARG A 232 -3.29 10.14 7.77
N SER A 233 -4.38 10.90 7.89
CA SER A 233 -4.55 12.19 7.21
C SER A 233 -5.03 13.31 8.15
N GLY A 234 -4.74 14.56 7.81
CA GLY A 234 -5.16 15.72 8.59
C GLY A 234 -4.21 16.91 8.45
N LYS A 235 -3.81 17.51 9.59
CA LYS A 235 -3.01 18.73 9.63
C LYS A 235 -2.00 18.79 10.78
N ALA A 236 -0.86 19.43 10.52
CA ALA A 236 0.01 19.98 11.56
C ALA A 236 -0.44 21.41 11.89
N ILE A 237 -0.62 21.71 13.17
CA ILE A 237 -0.86 23.08 13.65
C ILE A 237 0.45 23.59 14.22
N LEU A 238 1.00 24.63 13.59
CA LEU A 238 2.19 25.31 14.06
C LEU A 238 1.84 26.61 14.77
N ARG A 239 2.65 26.94 15.76
CA ARG A 239 2.54 28.13 16.58
C ARG A 239 3.90 28.81 16.70
N ARG A 240 3.87 30.13 16.81
CA ARG A 240 4.99 30.94 17.32
C ARG A 240 4.47 32.09 18.16
N VAL A 241 5.32 32.65 19.02
CA VAL A 241 5.06 33.96 19.63
C VAL A 241 5.32 35.04 18.57
N ASN A 242 4.46 36.07 18.56
CA ASN A 242 4.62 37.24 17.71
C ASN A 242 5.85 38.06 18.20
N ASP A 243 6.37 38.99 17.40
CA ASP A 243 7.63 39.71 17.68
C ASP A 243 7.54 40.80 18.78
N VAL A 244 6.75 40.54 19.82
CA VAL A 244 6.45 41.45 20.94
C VAL A 244 7.64 41.69 21.88
N PRO A 245 7.71 42.84 22.57
CA PRO A 245 8.71 43.08 23.63
C PRO A 245 8.73 41.96 24.68
N GLY A 246 9.93 41.61 25.17
CA GLY A 246 10.13 40.54 26.15
C GLY A 246 10.15 39.11 25.60
N SER A 247 9.64 38.85 24.38
CA SER A 247 9.68 37.51 23.79
C SER A 247 11.07 37.15 23.24
N THR A 248 11.53 35.90 23.46
CA THR A 248 12.87 35.43 23.07
C THR A 248 12.96 35.04 21.60
N ALA A 249 14.19 35.01 21.06
CA ALA A 249 14.48 34.53 19.70
C ALA A 249 14.07 33.06 19.46
N GLU A 250 13.85 32.27 20.52
CA GLU A 250 13.35 30.91 20.40
C GLU A 250 11.82 30.84 20.39
N GLN A 251 11.16 31.60 21.27
CA GLN A 251 9.69 31.73 21.31
C GLN A 251 9.13 32.25 19.97
N ARG A 252 9.91 33.04 19.23
CA ARG A 252 9.59 33.58 17.90
C ARG A 252 9.77 32.57 16.75
N ARG A 253 10.26 31.35 16.99
CA ARG A 253 10.35 30.31 15.94
C ARG A 253 9.01 29.58 15.81
N TRP A 254 8.69 29.13 14.61
CA TRP A 254 7.62 28.15 14.40
C TRP A 254 7.97 26.83 15.11
N ARG A 255 7.05 26.33 15.92
CA ARG A 255 7.06 25.00 16.52
C ARG A 255 5.75 24.29 16.19
N ILE A 256 5.77 22.97 16.06
CA ILE A 256 4.56 22.15 15.92
C ILE A 256 3.89 22.10 17.30
N GLU A 257 2.75 22.76 17.45
CA GLU A 257 1.96 22.76 18.69
C GLU A 257 1.27 21.41 18.87
N ARG A 258 0.76 20.85 17.78
CA ARG A 258 0.14 19.52 17.69
C ARG A 258 0.00 19.03 16.25
N LEU A 259 -0.24 17.73 16.11
CA LEU A 259 -0.76 17.11 14.89
C LEU A 259 -2.20 16.67 15.15
N GLU A 260 -3.11 17.03 14.26
CA GLU A 260 -4.52 16.61 14.29
C GLU A 260 -4.75 15.70 13.08
N LEU A 261 -4.73 14.39 13.33
CA LEU A 261 -4.62 13.34 12.31
C LEU A 261 -5.58 12.18 12.61
N THR A 262 -6.49 11.89 11.68
CA THR A 262 -7.30 10.65 11.70
C THR A 262 -6.50 9.52 11.03
N PRO A 263 -6.95 8.26 11.14
CA PRO A 263 -6.74 7.27 10.08
C PRO A 263 -7.19 7.81 8.71
#